data_AF-A0A9E2AXE0-F1
#
_entry.id   AF-A0A9E2AXE0-F1
#
_cell.length_a   1.000
_cell.length_b   1.000
_cell.length_c   1.000
_cell.angle_alpha   90.00
_cell.angle_beta   90.00
_cell.angle_gamma   90.00
#
_symmetry.space_group_name_H-M   'P 1'
#
loop_
_entity.id
_entity.type
_entity.pdbx_description
1 polymer ?
#
loop_
_entity_poly.entity_id
_entity_poly.type
_entity_poly.pdbx_seq_one_letter_code
_entity_poly.pdbx_strand_id
1 'polypeptide(L)'
;MKKGAKSNLKSFSFKLFLLSFIFLGVWNTTQAQETNEQETDSVQVDSVQTGFALGRIAMENPNSIVSKYTYDPKLDRYIYSEMVGDFDISYPIILTPEQYLDLVQQENMKSYFKEKIDAFSGKKAGSEEARKNLLPNFYVNSGFFETIFGGNTIEVIPQGSVAMDLGVIWQKNDNPALSPRNRTNLSFDFDQRISLSLLGKIGER
;
A
#
# COMPACT_ATOMS: atom_id res chain seq x y z
N MET A 1 62.21 -26.30 17.41
CA MET A 1 61.40 -26.97 18.46
C MET A 1 60.06 -26.24 18.56
N LYS A 2 58.95 -26.98 18.42
CA LYS A 2 57.56 -26.49 18.48
C LYS A 2 57.18 -26.03 19.90
N LYS A 3 56.31 -25.01 20.00
CA LYS A 3 55.23 -24.77 21.01
C LYS A 3 54.83 -23.28 20.92
N GLY A 4 53.58 -22.85 20.80
CA GLY A 4 52.29 -23.53 20.74
C GLY A 4 51.23 -22.50 20.32
N ALA A 5 50.26 -22.92 19.50
CA ALA A 5 49.16 -22.08 19.04
C ALA A 5 48.17 -21.82 20.19
N LYS A 6 47.79 -20.56 20.41
CA LYS A 6 46.69 -20.21 21.32
C LYS A 6 45.37 -20.61 20.66
N SER A 7 44.69 -21.57 21.26
CA SER A 7 43.36 -21.99 20.83
C SER A 7 42.32 -20.99 21.31
N ASN A 8 41.73 -20.22 20.38
CA ASN A 8 40.58 -19.37 20.67
C ASN A 8 39.32 -20.24 20.79
N LEU A 9 39.10 -20.85 21.96
CA LEU A 9 37.82 -21.48 22.26
C LEU A 9 36.77 -20.39 22.47
N LYS A 10 35.95 -20.14 21.44
CA LYS A 10 34.70 -19.38 21.56
C LYS A 10 33.86 -19.96 22.71
N SER A 11 33.35 -19.07 23.57
CA SER A 11 32.57 -19.37 24.78
C SER A 11 31.42 -20.35 24.50
N PHE A 12 31.11 -21.23 25.46
CA PHE A 12 30.02 -22.22 25.38
C PHE A 12 28.68 -21.57 25.02
N SER A 13 28.41 -20.37 25.54
CA SER A 13 27.19 -19.61 25.21
C SER A 13 27.14 -19.16 23.74
N PHE A 14 28.29 -18.87 23.12
CA PHE A 14 28.37 -18.52 21.69
C PHE A 14 28.09 -19.74 20.80
N LYS A 15 28.52 -20.94 21.22
CA LYS A 15 28.21 -22.19 20.50
C LYS A 15 26.72 -22.52 20.59
N LEU A 16 26.10 -22.31 21.76
CA LEU A 16 24.65 -22.52 21.95
C LEU A 16 23.82 -21.55 21.10
N PHE A 17 24.22 -20.28 21.03
CA PHE A 17 23.57 -19.27 20.19
C PHE A 17 23.68 -19.59 18.70
N LEU A 18 24.85 -20.05 18.25
CA LEU A 18 25.07 -20.46 16.87
C LEU A 18 24.25 -21.71 16.50
N LEU A 19 24.08 -22.65 17.43
CA LEU A 19 23.24 -23.84 17.22
C LEU A 19 21.75 -23.48 17.11
N SER A 20 21.27 -22.51 17.92
CA SER A 20 19.89 -22.01 17.84
C SER A 20 19.60 -21.26 16.53
N PHE A 21 20.58 -20.50 16.02
CA PHE A 21 20.46 -19.80 14.74
C PHE A 21 20.37 -20.76 13.55
N ILE A 22 21.09 -21.87 13.58
CA ILE A 22 21.00 -22.93 12.56
C ILE A 22 19.61 -23.60 12.61
N PHE A 23 19.09 -23.87 13.81
CA PHE A 23 17.77 -24.50 13.97
C PHE A 23 16.59 -23.60 13.53
N LEU A 24 16.71 -22.28 13.69
CA LEU A 24 15.71 -21.30 13.20
C LEU A 24 15.84 -21.01 11.69
N GLY A 25 17.04 -21.13 11.12
CA GLY A 25 17.29 -20.93 9.68
C GLY A 25 16.74 -22.04 8.79
N VAL A 26 16.64 -23.27 9.30
CA VAL A 26 16.22 -24.45 8.51
C VAL A 26 14.68 -24.53 8.32
N TRP A 27 13.88 -23.81 9.11
CA TRP A 27 12.42 -23.80 8.93
C TRP A 27 11.92 -22.98 7.72
N ASN A 28 12.76 -22.10 7.16
CA ASN A 28 12.34 -21.20 6.08
C ASN A 28 12.73 -21.70 4.67
N THR A 29 13.33 -22.88 4.54
CA THR A 29 13.77 -23.42 3.24
C THR A 29 13.15 -24.79 2.95
N THR A 30 11.82 -24.88 2.97
CA THR A 30 11.14 -26.03 2.34
C THR A 30 9.83 -25.57 1.72
N GLN A 31 9.96 -24.79 0.65
CA GLN A 31 8.99 -24.79 -0.45
C GLN A 31 9.79 -24.73 -1.75
N ALA A 32 10.27 -25.90 -2.18
CA ALA A 32 10.76 -26.13 -3.52
C ALA A 32 9.71 -27.01 -4.23
N GLN A 33 9.31 -26.53 -5.40
CA GLN A 33 8.33 -27.06 -6.32
C GLN A 33 8.74 -28.45 -6.84
N GLU A 34 7.82 -29.42 -6.80
CA GLU A 34 7.90 -30.62 -7.64
C GLU A 34 6.63 -30.78 -8.47
N THR A 35 6.90 -31.08 -9.73
CA THR A 35 6.04 -31.30 -10.90
C THR A 35 5.15 -32.53 -10.76
N ASN A 36 3.99 -32.45 -11.41
CA ASN A 36 3.09 -33.53 -11.85
C ASN A 36 3.53 -34.97 -11.58
N GLU A 37 2.69 -35.72 -10.86
CA GLU A 37 2.26 -37.07 -11.24
C GLU A 37 0.95 -37.40 -10.50
N GLN A 38 -0.02 -37.90 -11.26
CA GLN A 38 -1.33 -38.33 -10.76
C GLN A 38 -1.20 -39.69 -10.07
N GLU A 39 -1.52 -39.79 -8.79
CA GLU A 39 -2.00 -41.05 -8.22
C GLU A 39 -3.20 -40.80 -7.32
N THR A 40 -4.23 -41.58 -7.62
CA THR A 40 -5.55 -41.55 -6.98
C THR A 40 -5.48 -42.48 -5.79
N ASP A 41 -5.50 -41.95 -4.58
CA ASP A 41 -5.78 -42.76 -3.39
C ASP A 41 -6.84 -42.08 -2.53
N SER A 42 -8.02 -42.68 -2.56
CA SER A 42 -9.17 -42.32 -1.75
C SER A 42 -8.93 -42.72 -0.29
N VAL A 43 -8.54 -41.75 0.54
CA VAL A 43 -8.72 -41.87 2.00
C VAL A 43 -9.96 -41.08 2.37
N GLN A 44 -11.07 -41.79 2.61
CA GLN A 44 -12.23 -41.20 3.26
C GLN A 44 -11.87 -40.89 4.72
N VAL A 45 -11.57 -39.63 5.00
CA VAL A 45 -11.45 -39.11 6.36
C VAL A 45 -12.86 -38.80 6.85
N ASP A 46 -13.35 -39.63 7.76
CA ASP A 46 -14.59 -39.40 8.52
C ASP A 46 -14.45 -38.07 9.27
N SER A 47 -15.07 -37.02 8.71
CA SER A 47 -15.01 -35.66 9.22
C SER A 47 -16.38 -35.29 9.76
N VAL A 48 -16.61 -35.54 11.05
CA VAL A 48 -17.75 -34.93 11.75
C VAL A 48 -17.47 -33.42 11.84
N GLN A 49 -18.18 -32.63 11.02
CA GLN A 49 -18.14 -31.16 11.08
C GLN A 49 -18.82 -30.65 12.35
N THR A 50 -18.11 -30.64 13.48
CA THR A 50 -18.51 -29.84 14.64
C THR A 50 -17.60 -28.65 14.79
N GLY A 51 -17.85 -27.64 13.95
CA GLY A 51 -17.34 -26.30 14.10
C GLY A 51 -18.33 -25.34 13.46
N PHE A 52 -18.81 -24.34 14.20
CA PHE A 52 -19.55 -23.25 13.59
C PHE A 52 -18.58 -22.47 12.69
N ALA A 53 -18.72 -22.64 11.38
CA ALA A 53 -18.07 -21.75 10.42
C ALA A 53 -18.72 -20.37 10.57
N LEU A 54 -18.14 -19.52 11.44
CA LEU A 54 -18.42 -18.10 11.42
C LEU A 54 -18.03 -17.64 10.01
N GLY A 55 -19.05 -17.40 9.17
CA GLY A 55 -18.85 -16.85 7.83
C GLY A 55 -17.97 -15.60 7.89
N ARG A 56 -17.33 -15.26 6.78
CA ARG A 56 -16.55 -14.02 6.71
C ARG A 56 -17.48 -12.86 7.03
N ILE A 57 -17.25 -12.18 8.15
CA ILE A 57 -17.98 -10.96 8.50
C ILE A 57 -17.56 -9.91 7.47
N ALA A 58 -18.42 -9.67 6.50
CA ALA A 58 -18.26 -8.59 5.55
C ALA A 58 -18.79 -7.31 6.22
N MET A 59 -17.88 -6.40 6.56
CA MET A 59 -18.26 -5.06 6.98
C MET A 59 -18.52 -4.21 5.74
N GLU A 60 -19.61 -3.46 5.75
CA GLU A 60 -19.87 -2.47 4.71
C GLU A 60 -18.82 -1.35 4.79
N ASN A 61 -18.53 -0.71 3.64
CA ASN A 61 -17.64 0.43 3.63
C ASN A 61 -18.33 1.57 4.38
N PRO A 62 -17.72 2.17 5.41
CA PRO A 62 -18.34 3.28 6.11
C PRO A 62 -18.63 4.43 5.15
N ASN A 63 -19.73 5.13 5.39
CA ASN A 63 -20.08 6.33 4.64
C ASN A 63 -18.97 7.39 4.76
N SER A 64 -18.78 8.14 3.67
CA SER A 64 -17.87 9.28 3.60
C SER A 64 -18.12 10.26 4.76
N ILE A 65 -17.04 10.84 5.31
CA ILE A 65 -17.17 11.83 6.37
C ILE A 65 -17.68 13.16 5.77
N VAL A 66 -17.25 13.48 4.54
CA VAL A 66 -17.72 14.64 3.77
C VAL A 66 -19.23 14.65 3.61
N SER A 67 -19.85 13.50 3.29
CA SER A 67 -21.28 13.44 2.95
C SER A 67 -22.22 13.74 4.12
N LYS A 68 -21.68 13.84 5.33
CA LYS A 68 -22.47 14.13 6.54
C LYS A 68 -22.53 15.62 6.89
N TYR A 69 -21.76 16.48 6.21
CA TYR A 69 -21.79 17.92 6.43
C TYR A 69 -22.94 18.58 5.66
N THR A 70 -23.65 19.50 6.32
CA THR A 70 -24.71 20.34 5.71
C THR A 70 -24.26 21.79 5.68
N TYR A 71 -24.46 22.48 4.56
CA TYR A 71 -24.11 23.89 4.41
C TYR A 71 -25.20 24.80 4.97
N ASP A 72 -24.82 25.74 5.85
CA ASP A 72 -25.68 26.81 6.34
C ASP A 72 -25.33 28.14 5.64
N PRO A 73 -26.22 28.68 4.78
CA PRO A 73 -25.97 29.92 4.05
C PRO A 73 -25.99 31.19 4.91
N LYS A 74 -26.54 31.14 6.13
CA LYS A 74 -26.59 32.32 7.03
C LYS A 74 -25.25 32.54 7.74
N LEU A 75 -24.62 31.44 8.13
CA LEU A 75 -23.34 31.44 8.84
C LEU A 75 -22.15 31.26 7.88
N ASP A 76 -22.42 30.86 6.63
CA ASP A 76 -21.43 30.48 5.63
C ASP A 76 -20.50 29.37 6.15
N ARG A 77 -21.08 28.32 6.73
CA ARG A 77 -20.33 27.23 7.35
C ARG A 77 -20.93 25.87 7.01
N TYR A 78 -20.08 24.85 7.02
CA TYR A 78 -20.48 23.46 6.94
C TYR A 78 -20.61 22.88 8.35
N ILE A 79 -21.74 22.27 8.67
CA ILE A 79 -22.07 21.76 10.00
C ILE A 79 -22.28 20.25 9.91
N TYR A 80 -21.54 19.51 10.73
CA TYR A 80 -21.74 18.07 10.92
C TYR A 80 -22.39 17.82 12.28
N SER A 81 -23.54 17.14 12.29
CA SER A 81 -24.25 16.70 13.51
C SER A 81 -24.57 15.21 13.42
N GLU A 82 -24.27 14.45 14.48
CA GLU A 82 -24.70 13.05 14.59
C GLU A 82 -26.00 12.98 15.40
N MET A 83 -27.08 12.56 14.73
CA MET A 83 -28.38 12.28 15.34
C MET A 83 -28.56 10.77 15.49
N VAL A 84 -29.05 10.32 16.65
CA VAL A 84 -29.53 8.94 16.87
C VAL A 84 -31.01 9.01 17.22
N GLY A 85 -31.86 8.63 16.26
CA GLY A 85 -33.30 8.87 16.36
C GLY A 85 -33.57 10.38 16.37
N ASP A 86 -34.16 10.87 17.47
CA ASP A 86 -34.51 12.28 17.66
C ASP A 86 -33.53 13.06 18.56
N PHE A 87 -32.43 12.43 18.97
CA PHE A 87 -31.47 13.03 19.91
C PHE A 87 -30.12 13.29 19.23
N ASP A 88 -29.63 14.53 19.37
CA ASP A 88 -28.25 14.90 19.03
C ASP A 88 -27.29 14.30 20.06
N ILE A 89 -26.42 13.40 19.60
CA ILE A 89 -25.49 12.67 20.49
C ILE A 89 -24.12 13.35 20.60
N SER A 90 -23.79 14.28 19.71
CA SER A 90 -22.48 14.92 19.66
C SER A 90 -22.55 16.42 19.39
N TYR A 91 -21.51 17.14 19.82
CA TYR A 91 -21.37 18.56 19.51
C TYR A 91 -21.08 18.73 18.01
N PRO A 92 -21.74 19.70 17.33
CA PRO A 92 -21.57 19.85 15.91
C PRO A 92 -20.15 20.31 15.57
N ILE A 93 -19.55 19.69 14.55
CA ILE A 93 -18.27 20.13 14.00
C ILE A 93 -18.58 21.15 12.90
N ILE A 94 -18.06 22.36 13.04
CA ILE A 94 -18.33 23.47 12.14
C ILE A 94 -17.04 23.81 11.38
N LEU A 95 -17.11 23.74 10.05
CA LEU A 95 -16.00 24.06 9.15
C LEU A 95 -16.32 25.31 8.34
N THR A 96 -15.29 26.10 8.05
CA THR A 96 -15.34 27.12 7.00
C THR A 96 -15.37 26.46 5.62
N PRO A 97 -15.80 27.18 4.56
CA PRO A 97 -15.81 26.63 3.20
C PRO A 97 -14.42 26.16 2.74
N GLU A 98 -13.36 26.87 3.11
CA GLU A 98 -11.97 26.52 2.80
C GLU A 98 -11.57 25.20 3.50
N GLN A 99 -11.84 25.09 4.80
CA GLN A 99 -11.54 23.87 5.56
C GLN A 99 -12.33 22.65 5.08
N TYR A 100 -13.58 22.86 4.66
CA TYR A 100 -14.38 21.79 4.07
C TYR A 100 -13.78 21.33 2.72
N LEU A 101 -13.34 22.27 1.88
CA LEU A 101 -12.71 21.94 0.60
C LEU A 101 -11.41 21.16 0.79
N ASP A 102 -10.59 21.55 1.75
CA ASP A 102 -9.36 20.82 2.11
C ASP A 102 -9.68 19.39 2.57
N LEU A 103 -10.70 19.22 3.40
CA LEU A 103 -11.16 17.91 3.86
C LEU A 103 -11.63 17.04 2.70
N VAL A 104 -12.43 17.59 1.79
CA VAL A 104 -12.89 16.93 0.55
C VAL A 104 -11.69 16.51 -0.30
N GLN A 105 -10.70 17.38 -0.46
CA GLN A 105 -9.51 17.08 -1.24
C GLN A 105 -8.72 15.91 -0.64
N GLN A 106 -8.52 15.91 0.68
CA GLN A 106 -7.84 14.82 1.39
C GLN A 106 -8.58 13.49 1.24
N GLU A 107 -9.91 13.50 1.36
CA GLU A 107 -10.71 12.29 1.19
C GLU A 107 -10.65 11.76 -0.25
N ASN A 108 -10.78 12.64 -1.24
CA ASN A 108 -10.67 12.27 -2.64
C ASN A 108 -9.30 11.67 -2.97
N MET A 109 -8.22 12.28 -2.47
CA MET A 109 -6.86 11.76 -2.65
C MET A 109 -6.70 10.37 -2.01
N LYS A 110 -7.20 10.19 -0.78
CA LYS A 110 -7.18 8.90 -0.10
C LYS A 110 -7.98 7.84 -0.85
N SER A 111 -9.18 8.19 -1.33
CA SER A 111 -10.03 7.29 -2.12
C SER A 111 -9.35 6.90 -3.43
N TYR A 112 -8.76 7.85 -4.14
CA TYR A 112 -8.00 7.63 -5.37
C TYR A 112 -6.87 6.62 -5.16
N PHE A 113 -5.99 6.84 -4.18
CA PHE A 113 -4.89 5.92 -3.92
C PHE A 113 -5.37 4.55 -3.44
N LYS A 114 -6.44 4.49 -2.63
CA LYS A 114 -7.05 3.23 -2.21
C LYS A 114 -7.55 2.43 -3.42
N GLU A 115 -8.26 3.07 -4.34
CA GLU A 115 -8.75 2.44 -5.57
C GLU A 115 -7.59 1.91 -6.43
N LYS A 116 -6.52 2.69 -6.60
CA LYS A 116 -5.33 2.28 -7.38
C LYS A 116 -4.60 1.08 -6.73
N ILE A 117 -4.45 1.08 -5.40
CA ILE A 117 -3.85 -0.03 -4.66
C ILE A 117 -4.75 -1.27 -4.74
N ASP A 118 -6.06 -1.11 -4.56
CA ASP A 118 -7.03 -2.21 -4.64
C ASP A 118 -6.98 -2.86 -6.04
N ALA A 119 -6.94 -2.05 -7.10
CA ALA A 119 -6.81 -2.49 -8.48
C ALA A 119 -5.48 -3.21 -8.75
N PHE A 120 -4.36 -2.72 -8.20
CA PHE A 120 -3.05 -3.36 -8.33
C PHE A 120 -2.97 -4.68 -7.55
N SER A 121 -3.56 -4.74 -6.36
CA SER A 121 -3.50 -5.91 -5.47
C SER A 121 -4.25 -7.13 -5.98
N GLY A 122 -5.22 -6.94 -6.90
CA GLY A 122 -6.03 -8.03 -7.46
C GLY A 122 -7.07 -8.63 -6.50
N LYS A 123 -7.11 -8.22 -5.22
CA LYS A 123 -7.85 -8.93 -4.15
C LYS A 123 -9.36 -8.71 -4.15
N LYS A 124 -9.87 -7.73 -4.91
CA LYS A 124 -11.29 -7.36 -4.96
C LYS A 124 -11.93 -7.89 -6.24
N ALA A 125 -13.20 -8.29 -6.19
CA ALA A 125 -13.97 -8.66 -7.38
C ALA A 125 -14.02 -7.45 -8.36
N GLY A 126 -13.72 -7.68 -9.64
CA GLY A 126 -13.59 -6.62 -10.65
C GLY A 126 -12.19 -6.00 -10.78
N SER A 127 -11.19 -6.51 -10.04
CA SER A 127 -9.81 -6.01 -10.10
C SER A 127 -9.13 -6.19 -11.45
N GLU A 128 -9.56 -7.15 -12.29
CA GLU A 128 -9.01 -7.38 -13.64
C GLU A 128 -9.26 -6.17 -14.56
N GLU A 129 -10.47 -5.61 -14.53
CA GLU A 129 -10.86 -4.45 -15.33
C GLU A 129 -10.27 -3.16 -14.76
N ALA A 130 -10.27 -3.01 -13.44
CA ALA A 130 -9.64 -1.89 -12.77
C ALA A 130 -8.12 -1.85 -12.99
N ARG A 131 -7.46 -3.02 -13.16
CA ARG A 131 -6.03 -3.13 -13.48
C ARG A 131 -5.72 -2.69 -14.92
N LYS A 132 -6.64 -2.88 -15.88
CA LYS A 132 -6.52 -2.32 -17.24
C LYS A 132 -6.49 -0.79 -17.24
N ASN A 133 -7.16 -0.17 -16.28
CA ASN A 133 -7.10 1.29 -16.05
C ASN A 133 -5.81 1.77 -15.37
N LEU A 134 -4.91 0.88 -14.97
CA LEU A 134 -3.68 1.27 -14.29
C LEU A 134 -2.54 1.62 -15.27
N LEU A 135 -2.44 0.98 -16.45
CA LEU A 135 -1.41 1.19 -17.52
C LEU A 135 -1.84 0.42 -18.81
N PRO A 136 -1.28 0.60 -20.04
CA PRO A 136 -0.66 1.73 -20.75
C PRO A 136 -1.46 2.18 -22.00
N ASN A 137 -2.60 1.55 -22.28
CA ASN A 137 -3.35 1.79 -23.51
C ASN A 137 -4.43 2.84 -23.27
N PHE A 138 -4.23 4.03 -23.81
CA PHE A 138 -5.22 5.10 -23.75
C PHE A 138 -6.15 5.01 -24.97
N TYR A 139 -7.45 4.92 -24.71
CA TYR A 139 -8.48 4.96 -25.75
C TYR A 139 -9.03 6.37 -25.87
N VAL A 140 -8.86 6.99 -27.04
CA VAL A 140 -9.41 8.32 -27.33
C VAL A 140 -10.72 8.13 -28.08
N ASN A 141 -11.85 8.42 -27.42
CA ASN A 141 -13.17 8.37 -28.07
C ASN A 141 -13.42 9.64 -28.89
N SER A 142 -12.81 9.73 -30.08
CA SER A 142 -13.13 10.79 -31.03
C SER A 142 -12.99 10.31 -32.48
N GLY A 143 -14.02 10.51 -33.30
CA GLY A 143 -14.01 10.08 -34.70
C GLY A 143 -12.97 10.83 -35.56
N PHE A 144 -12.60 12.05 -35.16
CA PHE A 144 -11.51 12.81 -35.80
C PHE A 144 -10.15 12.12 -35.60
N PHE A 145 -9.87 11.63 -34.38
CA PHE A 145 -8.61 10.95 -34.07
C PHE A 145 -8.47 9.63 -34.83
N GLU A 146 -9.53 8.84 -34.90
CA GLU A 146 -9.56 7.61 -35.69
C GLU A 146 -9.31 7.87 -37.19
N THR A 147 -9.86 8.97 -37.72
CA THR A 147 -9.68 9.34 -39.14
C THR A 147 -8.23 9.69 -39.48
N ILE A 148 -7.51 10.37 -38.59
CA ILE A 148 -6.14 10.83 -38.81
C ILE A 148 -5.11 9.72 -38.54
N PHE A 149 -5.30 8.91 -37.48
CA PHE A 149 -4.32 7.93 -37.02
C PHE A 149 -4.66 6.47 -37.39
N GLY A 150 -5.82 6.22 -37.99
CA GLY A 150 -6.23 4.88 -38.42
C GLY A 150 -6.58 3.91 -37.28
N GLY A 151 -6.70 4.41 -36.05
CA GLY A 151 -7.10 3.64 -34.87
C GLY A 151 -7.30 4.55 -33.65
N ASN A 152 -8.08 4.09 -32.66
CA ASN A 152 -8.40 4.83 -31.43
C ASN A 152 -7.49 4.51 -30.23
N THR A 153 -6.50 3.64 -30.44
CA THR A 153 -5.60 3.14 -29.40
C THR A 153 -4.27 3.86 -29.46
N ILE A 154 -3.85 4.42 -28.32
CA ILE A 154 -2.50 4.90 -28.09
C ILE A 154 -1.82 3.89 -27.18
N GLU A 155 -0.80 3.21 -27.69
CA GLU A 155 0.02 2.28 -26.93
C GLU A 155 1.28 3.01 -26.47
N VAL A 156 1.50 3.08 -25.15
CA VAL A 156 2.67 3.74 -24.56
C VAL A 156 3.52 2.69 -23.84
N ILE A 157 4.71 2.41 -24.37
CA ILE A 157 5.66 1.46 -23.81
C ILE A 157 6.75 2.25 -23.07
N PRO A 158 6.68 2.36 -21.74
CA PRO A 158 7.79 2.91 -20.95
C PRO A 158 8.97 1.93 -20.98
N GLN A 159 10.18 2.45 -21.19
CA GLN A 159 11.43 1.72 -21.16
C GLN A 159 12.38 2.39 -20.16
N GLY A 160 13.10 1.58 -19.38
CA GLY A 160 14.07 2.06 -18.40
C GLY A 160 13.78 1.58 -16.99
N SER A 161 14.31 2.28 -15.99
CA SER A 161 14.24 1.90 -14.59
C SER A 161 13.91 3.07 -13.69
N VAL A 162 13.19 2.77 -12.61
CA VAL A 162 12.88 3.72 -11.55
C VAL A 162 13.37 3.11 -10.25
N ALA A 163 14.30 3.80 -9.58
CA ALA A 163 14.72 3.49 -8.23
C ALA A 163 14.39 4.70 -7.33
N MET A 164 14.00 4.39 -6.10
CA MET A 164 13.63 5.38 -5.09
C MET A 164 14.18 4.92 -3.75
N ASP A 165 15.03 5.75 -3.14
CA ASP A 165 15.59 5.52 -1.83
C ASP A 165 14.89 6.45 -0.83
N LEU A 166 14.24 5.83 0.16
CA LEU A 166 13.51 6.53 1.23
C LEU A 166 14.28 6.35 2.53
N GLY A 167 14.71 7.46 3.12
CA GLY A 167 15.45 7.51 4.36
C GLY A 167 14.86 8.50 5.36
N VAL A 168 15.09 8.25 6.65
CA VAL A 168 14.81 9.21 7.71
C VAL A 168 16.09 9.41 8.49
N ILE A 169 16.57 10.64 8.50
CA ILE A 169 17.77 11.05 9.23
C ILE A 169 17.29 11.71 10.52
N TRP A 170 17.53 11.03 11.64
CA TRP A 170 17.35 11.62 12.97
C TRP A 170 18.71 11.93 13.57
N GLN A 171 18.95 13.21 13.87
CA GLN A 171 20.17 13.68 14.49
C GLN A 171 19.82 14.38 15.80
N LYS A 172 20.51 14.00 16.88
CA LYS A 172 20.44 14.69 18.16
C LYS A 172 21.81 15.26 18.53
N ASN A 173 21.81 16.52 18.96
CA ASN A 173 22.97 17.25 19.43
C ASN A 173 22.76 17.63 20.90
N ASP A 174 23.66 17.18 21.78
CA ASP A 174 23.56 17.43 23.22
C ASP A 174 24.24 18.74 23.66
N ASN A 175 24.68 19.59 22.70
CA ASN A 175 25.29 20.87 23.02
C ASN A 175 24.30 21.75 23.83
N PRO A 176 24.62 22.06 25.10
CA PRO A 176 23.73 22.82 25.96
C PRO A 176 23.56 24.28 25.52
N ALA A 177 24.48 24.81 24.69
CA ALA A 177 24.37 26.14 24.09
C ALA A 177 23.28 26.23 23.01
N LEU A 178 22.82 25.09 22.46
CA LEU A 178 21.67 25.04 21.55
C LEU A 178 20.37 24.97 22.34
N SER A 179 19.32 25.62 21.83
CA SER A 179 17.98 25.52 22.39
C SER A 179 17.45 24.07 22.27
N PRO A 180 16.65 23.56 23.23
CA PRO A 180 16.12 22.19 23.17
C PRO A 180 15.40 21.85 21.86
N ARG A 181 14.75 22.84 21.22
CA ARG A 181 14.09 22.67 19.91
C ARG A 181 15.09 22.43 18.77
N ASN A 182 16.27 23.05 18.83
CA ASN A 182 17.31 22.91 17.81
C ASN A 182 18.31 21.78 18.12
N ARG A 183 18.11 21.04 19.22
CA ARG A 183 18.93 19.88 19.60
C ARG A 183 18.54 18.61 18.86
N THR A 184 17.34 18.54 18.28
CA THR A 184 16.89 17.39 17.50
C THR A 184 16.51 17.84 16.10
N ASN A 185 17.13 17.25 15.09
CA ASN A 185 16.76 17.43 13.69
C ASN A 185 16.23 16.10 13.14
N LEU A 186 15.06 16.15 12.52
CA LEU A 186 14.46 15.03 11.80
C LEU A 186 14.33 15.48 10.34
N SER A 187 15.16 14.92 9.47
CA SER A 187 15.10 15.17 8.04
C SER A 187 14.63 13.92 7.31
N PHE A 188 13.69 14.10 6.39
CA PHE A 188 13.35 13.07 5.42
C PHE A 188 14.38 13.13 4.29
N ASP A 189 14.95 11.99 3.93
CA ASP A 189 15.87 11.84 2.82
C ASP A 189 15.15 11.08 1.70
N PHE A 190 15.05 11.70 0.53
CA PHE A 190 14.35 11.17 -0.64
C PHE A 190 15.25 11.32 -1.85
N ASP A 191 15.82 10.20 -2.31
CA ASP A 191 16.61 10.17 -3.54
C ASP A 191 15.85 9.38 -4.60
N GLN A 192 15.57 10.03 -5.73
CA GLN A 192 14.84 9.45 -6.84
C GLN A 192 15.75 9.36 -8.06
N ARG A 193 15.97 8.13 -8.52
CA ARG A 193 16.75 7.82 -9.73
C ARG A 193 15.80 7.25 -10.78
N ILE A 194 15.25 8.14 -11.60
CA ILE A 194 14.44 7.77 -12.77
C ILE A 194 15.31 7.86 -14.02
N SER A 195 15.41 6.76 -14.75
CA SER A 195 15.86 6.74 -16.14
C SER A 195 14.75 6.12 -16.96
N LEU A 196 13.93 6.96 -17.60
CA LEU A 196 12.74 6.53 -18.33
C LEU A 196 12.72 7.15 -19.73
N SER A 197 12.52 6.31 -20.74
CA SER A 197 12.14 6.70 -22.10
C SER A 197 10.75 6.15 -22.41
N LEU A 198 9.97 6.89 -23.20
CA LEU A 198 8.65 6.44 -23.62
C LEU A 198 8.67 6.23 -25.12
N LEU A 199 8.27 5.03 -25.56
CA LEU A 199 7.98 4.74 -26.95
C LEU A 199 6.47 4.63 -27.12
N GLY A 200 5.89 5.52 -27.91
CA GLY A 200 4.46 5.54 -28.19
C GLY A 200 4.15 5.07 -29.61
N LYS A 201 3.19 4.16 -29.78
CA LYS A 201 2.57 3.86 -31.06
C LYS A 201 1.15 4.44 -31.06
N ILE A 202 0.86 5.27 -32.07
CA ILE A 202 -0.43 5.95 -32.21
C ILE A 202 -1.14 5.35 -33.42
N GLY A 203 -2.25 4.64 -33.19
CA GLY A 203 -3.05 4.06 -34.26
C GLY A 203 -2.31 3.03 -35.12
N GLU A 204 -2.78 2.86 -36.35
CA GLU A 204 -2.28 1.85 -37.32
C GLU A 204 -1.62 2.47 -38.56
N ARG A 205 -1.70 3.80 -38.72
CA ARG A 205 -1.22 4.55 -39.89
C ARG A 205 -0.01 5.42 -39.61
#